data_AF-A0A962BV06-F1
#
_entry.id   AF-A0A962BV06-F1
#
_cell.length_a   1.000
_cell.length_b   1.000
_cell.length_c   1.000
_cell.angle_alpha   90.00
_cell.angle_beta   90.00
_cell.angle_gamma   90.00
#
_symmetry.space_group_name_H-M   'P 1'
#
loop_
_entity.id
_entity.type
_entity.pdbx_description
1 polymer ?
#
loop_
_entity_poly.entity_id
_entity_poly.type
_entity_poly.pdbx_seq_one_letter_code
_entity_poly.pdbx_strand_id
1 'polypeptide(L)'
;MNAVAKDVSNTDYNIRDISLAELGRKRIRMAEEEMPGLMQIRAKYAPQQPLKGVRVSGSLHMTKETAVLIETLNDLGASVRWASCNIFSTQDDAAAAIAAAGIPV
;
A
#
# COMPACT_ATOMS: atom_id res chain seq x y z
N MET A 1 20.33 22.72 13.32
CA MET A 1 19.40 21.68 12.83
C MET A 1 20.16 20.90 11.76
N ASN A 2 20.71 19.74 12.10
CA ASN A 2 21.48 18.92 11.16
C ASN A 2 20.61 17.74 10.76
N ALA A 3 19.93 17.87 9.61
CA ALA A 3 19.27 16.72 9.01
C ALA A 3 20.37 15.78 8.49
N VAL A 4 20.45 14.58 9.04
CA VAL A 4 21.30 13.51 8.51
C VAL A 4 20.70 13.09 7.18
N ALA A 5 21.39 13.37 6.08
CA ALA A 5 21.04 12.80 4.79
C ALA A 5 21.22 11.28 4.89
N LYS A 6 20.11 10.54 4.90
CA LYS A 6 20.12 9.08 4.80
C LYS A 6 20.50 8.74 3.36
N ASP A 7 21.49 7.88 3.18
CA ASP A 7 21.79 7.26 1.88
C ASP A 7 20.50 6.63 1.35
N VAL A 8 19.93 7.23 0.31
CA VAL A 8 18.73 6.72 -0.34
C VAL A 8 19.20 5.54 -1.19
N SER A 9 19.10 4.33 -0.64
CA SER A 9 19.01 3.13 -1.47
C SER A 9 17.96 3.40 -2.54
N ASN A 10 18.17 2.93 -3.76
CA ASN A 10 17.38 3.24 -4.98
C ASN A 10 15.93 2.70 -4.95
N THR A 11 15.35 2.58 -3.76
CA THR A 11 14.03 2.07 -3.41
C THR A 11 13.15 3.23 -2.99
N ASP A 12 12.11 3.51 -3.75
CA ASP A 12 11.20 4.65 -3.57
C ASP A 12 10.13 4.37 -2.49
N TYR A 13 10.57 4.08 -1.25
CA TYR A 13 9.72 3.89 -0.06
C TYR A 13 10.47 4.23 1.23
N ASN A 14 9.78 4.48 2.34
CA ASN A 14 10.39 4.65 3.66
C ASN A 14 9.56 4.00 4.77
N ILE A 15 9.94 2.77 5.13
CA ILE A 15 9.26 1.94 6.12
C ILE A 15 10.22 1.47 7.20
N ARG A 16 9.70 0.89 8.29
CA ARG A 16 10.51 0.39 9.40
C ARG A 16 11.40 -0.80 9.03
N ASP A 17 10.82 -1.83 8.42
CA ASP A 17 11.49 -3.12 8.18
C ASP A 17 10.84 -3.88 7.01
N ILE A 18 11.55 -4.02 5.89
CA ILE A 18 11.05 -4.72 4.70
C ILE A 18 10.92 -6.24 4.89
N SER A 19 11.63 -6.83 5.87
CA SER A 19 11.58 -8.28 6.11
C SER A 19 10.20 -8.75 6.59
N LEU A 20 9.36 -7.84 7.07
CA LEU A 20 7.99 -8.11 7.51
C LEU A 20 7.00 -8.35 6.35
N ALA A 21 7.42 -8.18 5.10
CA ALA A 21 6.54 -8.25 3.93
C ALA A 21 5.77 -9.59 3.81
N GLU A 22 6.39 -10.73 4.15
CA GLU A 22 5.71 -12.02 4.09
C GLU A 22 4.58 -12.13 5.13
N LEU A 23 4.83 -11.64 6.36
CA LEU A 23 3.81 -11.58 7.40
C LEU A 23 2.68 -10.64 6.98
N GLY A 24 3.02 -9.45 6.48
CA GLY A 24 2.06 -8.48 5.97
C GLY A 24 1.19 -9.06 4.86
N ARG A 25 1.78 -9.78 3.91
CA ARG A 25 1.04 -10.46 2.83
C ARG A 25 0.03 -11.47 3.38
N LYS A 26 0.39 -12.24 4.42
CA LYS A 26 -0.55 -13.16 5.08
C LYS A 26 -1.72 -12.41 5.72
N ARG A 27 -1.46 -11.28 6.40
CA ARG A 27 -2.51 -10.47 7.04
C ARG A 27 -3.39 -9.72 6.04
N ILE A 28 -2.84 -9.26 4.92
CA ILE A 28 -3.59 -8.65 3.83
C ILE A 28 -4.56 -9.66 3.23
N ARG A 29 -4.13 -10.91 2.96
CA ARG A 29 -5.04 -11.97 2.50
C ARG A 29 -6.20 -12.23 3.45
N MET A 30 -5.93 -12.25 4.76
CA MET A 30 -7.01 -12.35 5.76
C MET A 30 -7.97 -11.14 5.70
N ALA A 31 -7.46 -9.94 5.43
CA ALA A 31 -8.30 -8.75 5.27
C ALA A 31 -9.12 -8.79 3.97
N GLU A 32 -8.60 -9.35 2.88
CA GLU A 32 -9.35 -9.52 1.62
C GLU A 32 -10.62 -10.37 1.83
N GLU A 33 -10.54 -11.43 2.64
CA GLU A 33 -11.69 -12.29 3.00
C GLU A 33 -12.79 -11.49 3.73
N GLU A 34 -12.41 -10.49 4.53
CA GLU A 34 -13.32 -9.64 5.32
C GLU A 34 -13.70 -8.32 4.62
N MET A 35 -13.24 -8.10 3.38
CA MET A 35 -13.50 -6.87 2.61
C MET A 35 -14.20 -7.16 1.27
N PRO A 36 -15.37 -7.84 1.28
CA PRO A 36 -16.03 -8.30 0.06
C PRO A 36 -16.40 -7.17 -0.90
N GLY A 37 -16.68 -5.97 -0.39
CA GLY A 37 -16.98 -4.80 -1.21
C GLY A 37 -15.82 -4.41 -2.14
N LEU A 38 -14.59 -4.34 -1.60
CA LEU A 38 -13.41 -4.04 -2.42
C LEU A 38 -13.08 -5.18 -3.38
N MET A 39 -13.24 -6.43 -2.95
CA MET A 39 -12.98 -7.60 -3.80
C MET A 39 -13.94 -7.66 -4.99
N GLN A 40 -15.21 -7.33 -4.78
CA GLN A 40 -16.18 -7.21 -5.88
C GLN A 40 -15.85 -6.06 -6.84
N ILE A 41 -15.44 -4.90 -6.32
CA ILE A 41 -15.00 -3.77 -7.15
C ILE A 41 -13.79 -4.18 -8.00
N ARG A 42 -12.78 -4.81 -7.38
CA ARG A 42 -11.59 -5.31 -8.05
C ARG A 42 -11.96 -6.28 -9.17
N ALA A 43 -12.76 -7.31 -8.87
CA ALA A 43 -13.17 -8.31 -9.86
C ALA A 43 -13.96 -7.70 -11.04
N LYS A 44 -14.84 -6.73 -10.77
CA LYS A 44 -15.69 -6.10 -11.78
C LYS A 44 -14.92 -5.13 -12.69
N TYR A 45 -14.01 -4.35 -12.12
CA TYR A 45 -13.42 -3.19 -12.80
C TYR A 45 -11.95 -3.36 -13.18
N ALA A 46 -11.21 -4.33 -12.62
CA ALA A 46 -9.83 -4.57 -13.02
C ALA A 46 -9.68 -4.83 -14.54
N PRO A 47 -10.54 -5.61 -15.24
CA PRO A 47 -10.42 -5.77 -16.69
C PRO A 47 -10.65 -4.47 -17.48
N GLN A 48 -11.38 -3.51 -16.91
CA GLN A 48 -11.73 -2.24 -17.54
C GLN A 48 -10.65 -1.17 -17.33
N GLN A 49 -9.76 -1.36 -16.34
CA GLN A 49 -8.69 -0.42 -15.98
C GLN A 49 -9.18 1.05 -15.88
N PRO A 50 -10.27 1.35 -15.14
CA PRO A 50 -10.90 2.67 -15.16
C PRO A 50 -10.03 3.78 -14.58
N LEU A 51 -9.00 3.45 -13.81
CA LEU A 51 -8.06 4.41 -13.22
C LEU A 51 -6.74 4.49 -14.01
N LYS A 52 -6.67 3.92 -15.22
CA LYS A 52 -5.47 3.98 -16.05
C LYS A 52 -5.00 5.42 -16.26
N GLY A 53 -3.75 5.68 -15.89
CA GLY A 53 -3.14 7.01 -16.03
C GLY A 53 -3.47 7.98 -14.89
N VAL A 54 -4.34 7.61 -13.95
CA VAL A 54 -4.61 8.38 -12.74
C VAL A 54 -3.44 8.22 -11.77
N ARG A 55 -2.97 9.34 -11.20
CA ARG A 55 -1.96 9.35 -10.13
C ARG A 55 -2.61 9.69 -8.81
N VAL A 56 -2.57 8.77 -7.85
CA VAL A 56 -3.20 8.90 -6.54
C VAL A 56 -2.13 9.11 -5.48
N SER A 57 -2.26 10.19 -4.70
CA SER A 57 -1.50 10.41 -3.47
C SER A 57 -2.44 10.21 -2.29
N GLY A 58 -2.23 9.15 -1.50
CA GLY A 58 -3.05 8.85 -0.33
C GLY A 58 -2.39 9.27 0.97
N SER A 59 -3.19 9.82 1.88
CA SER A 59 -2.83 10.08 3.28
C SER A 59 -3.90 9.49 4.19
N LEU A 60 -3.70 8.25 4.60
CA LEU A 60 -4.62 7.47 5.43
C LEU A 60 -3.81 6.48 6.28
N HIS A 61 -4.34 6.02 7.41
CA HIS A 61 -3.69 5.03 8.27
C HIS A 61 -3.17 3.83 7.46
N MET A 62 -1.87 3.55 7.56
CA MET A 62 -1.26 2.46 6.81
C MET A 62 -1.48 1.11 7.52
N THR A 63 -2.69 0.56 7.38
CA THR A 63 -3.12 -0.73 7.96
C THR A 63 -3.26 -1.81 6.89
N LYS A 64 -3.50 -3.07 7.30
CA LYS A 64 -3.82 -4.17 6.38
C LYS A 64 -5.08 -3.92 5.53
N GLU A 65 -6.11 -3.27 6.07
CA GLU A 65 -7.32 -2.90 5.33
C GLU A 65 -7.02 -1.83 4.27
N THR A 66 -6.15 -0.87 4.62
CA THR A 66 -5.71 0.18 3.68
C THR A 66 -4.81 -0.40 2.60
N ALA A 67 -4.01 -1.42 2.91
CA ALA A 67 -3.25 -2.15 1.90
C ALA A 67 -4.17 -2.80 0.85
N VAL A 68 -5.30 -3.40 1.25
CA VAL A 68 -6.31 -3.92 0.32
C VAL A 68 -6.88 -2.80 -0.58
N LEU A 69 -7.13 -1.62 -0.03
CA LEU A 69 -7.56 -0.44 -0.79
C LEU A 69 -6.49 -0.01 -1.81
N ILE A 70 -5.23 0.12 -1.39
CA ILE A 70 -4.10 0.51 -2.25
C ILE A 70 -3.95 -0.46 -3.42
N GLU A 71 -3.93 -1.77 -3.14
CA GLU A 71 -3.82 -2.80 -4.18
C GLU A 71 -5.03 -2.79 -5.11
N THR A 72 -6.23 -2.51 -4.58
CA THR A 72 -7.42 -2.34 -5.42
C THR A 72 -7.24 -1.15 -6.37
N LEU A 73 -6.82 0.01 -5.90
CA LEU A 73 -6.58 1.18 -6.77
C LEU A 73 -5.54 0.89 -7.85
N ASN A 74 -4.45 0.21 -7.49
CA ASN A 74 -3.40 -0.21 -8.40
C ASN A 74 -3.92 -1.20 -9.46
N ASP A 75 -4.69 -2.21 -9.05
CA ASP A 75 -5.30 -3.19 -9.96
C ASP A 75 -6.33 -2.57 -10.90
N LEU A 76 -6.97 -1.47 -10.49
CA LEU A 76 -7.85 -0.67 -11.35
C LEU A 76 -7.07 0.25 -12.32
N GLY A 77 -5.74 0.27 -12.27
CA GLY A 77 -4.86 0.95 -13.23
C GLY A 77 -4.22 2.26 -12.73
N ALA A 78 -4.42 2.62 -11.45
CA ALA A 78 -3.83 3.83 -10.89
C ALA A 78 -2.34 3.66 -10.57
N SER A 79 -1.57 4.75 -10.67
CA SER A 79 -0.26 4.85 -10.03
C SER A 79 -0.44 5.44 -8.64
N VAL A 80 -0.08 4.69 -7.59
CA VAL A 80 -0.38 5.05 -6.20
C VAL A 80 0.90 5.37 -5.44
N ARG A 81 0.86 6.41 -4.61
CA ARG A 81 1.84 6.69 -3.55
C ARG A 81 1.09 6.91 -2.25
N TRP A 82 1.64 6.44 -1.13
CA TRP A 82 0.95 6.48 0.15
C TRP A 82 1.80 7.07 1.26
N ALA A 83 1.13 7.64 2.25
CA ALA A 83 1.70 8.03 3.52
C ALA A 83 0.66 7.82 4.63
N SER A 84 1.11 7.56 5.86
CA SER A 84 0.21 7.47 7.00
C SER A 84 -0.23 8.86 7.48
N CYS A 85 -1.50 9.03 7.80
CA CYS A 85 -2.02 10.29 8.35
C CYS A 85 -1.89 10.40 9.88
N ASN A 86 -1.36 9.37 10.56
CA ASN A 86 -1.10 9.39 12.00
C ASN A 86 0.15 8.60 12.38
N ILE A 87 0.98 9.21 13.22
CA ILE A 87 2.32 8.73 13.63
C ILE A 87 2.35 7.37 14.36
N PHE A 88 1.21 6.87 14.85
CA PHE A 88 1.12 5.59 15.58
C PHE A 88 0.21 4.55 14.91
N SER A 89 -0.40 4.90 13.79
CA SER A 89 -1.43 4.07 13.14
C SER A 89 -0.88 3.05 12.14
N THR A 90 0.38 3.19 11.75
CA THR A 90 1.02 2.31 10.76
C THR A 90 1.21 0.91 11.32
N GLN A 91 0.71 -0.09 10.62
CA GLN A 91 1.06 -1.49 10.80
C GLN A 91 2.26 -1.78 9.89
N ASP A 92 3.44 -1.89 10.49
CA ASP A 92 4.71 -1.95 9.74
C ASP A 92 4.81 -3.15 8.78
N ASP A 93 4.15 -4.26 9.11
CA ASP A 93 4.08 -5.42 8.23
C ASP A 93 3.20 -5.16 7.00
N ALA A 94 2.08 -4.43 7.14
CA ALA A 94 1.27 -4.00 6.00
C ALA A 94 2.05 -3.03 5.10
N ALA A 95 2.75 -2.06 5.70
CA ALA A 95 3.62 -1.14 4.96
C ALA A 95 4.74 -1.89 4.21
N ALA A 96 5.37 -2.89 4.85
CA ALA A 96 6.38 -3.73 4.22
C ALA A 96 5.84 -4.53 3.03
N ALA A 97 4.62 -5.07 3.14
CA ALA A 97 4.00 -5.81 2.04
C ALA A 97 3.66 -4.91 0.83
N ILE A 98 3.26 -3.65 1.06
CA ILE A 98 3.02 -2.66 0.00
C ILE A 98 4.33 -2.21 -0.66
N ALA A 99 5.36 -1.93 0.13
CA ALA A 99 6.68 -1.60 -0.38
C ALA A 99 7.27 -2.75 -1.23
N ALA A 100 7.16 -4.00 -0.76
CA ALA A 100 7.60 -5.19 -1.50
C ALA A 100 6.80 -5.44 -2.79
N ALA A 101 5.55 -4.95 -2.87
CA ALA A 101 4.77 -4.95 -4.09
C ALA A 101 5.18 -3.85 -5.09
N GLY A 102 6.19 -3.03 -4.74
CA GLY A 102 6.71 -1.97 -5.60
C GLY A 102 5.90 -0.67 -5.55
N ILE A 103 5.01 -0.51 -4.57
CA ILE A 103 4.20 0.69 -4.41
C ILE A 103 4.87 1.60 -3.36
N PRO A 104 5.17 2.88 -3.68
CA PRO A 104 5.75 3.82 -2.74
C PRO A 104 4.88 4.08 -1.50
N VAL A 105 5.45 3.89 -0.31
CA VAL A 105 4.78 3.99 1.00
C VAL A 105 5.74 4.42 2.11
#